data_AF-A0A7C6U4F6-F1
#
_entry.id   AF-A0A7C6U4F6-F1
#
_cell.length_a   1.000
_cell.length_b   1.000
_cell.length_c   1.000
_cell.angle_alpha   90.00
_cell.angle_beta   90.00
_cell.angle_gamma   90.00
#
_symmetry.space_group_name_H-M   'P 1'
#
loop_
_entity.id
_entity.type
_entity.pdbx_description
1 polymer ?
#
loop_
_entity_poly.entity_id
_entity_poly.type
_entity_poly.pdbx_seq_one_letter_code
_entity_poly.pdbx_strand_id
1 'polypeptide(L)'
;MKKNEYLRELKVIFKKNNVDSKETEQIIADYEELFNEGLDQGLTEEEVVLKLGKPKDVYKSLKQDLKYKMKYEGKAVGLMVFFALILFFVLGQGFGLWDYSWLSFILIPITAIIVSVKGKNKFTGLSVFLSIIIFYVFGMEFGLWHPLWLVFLTIPITGIVVNVEKKQVLVALMPFLSIIIYILVSYIYPFFYKLGWPLFFLTPIVASFTKPHTKVKIWTGIILILSVALYTALSLKYDNWRLTLLVYLIPFFYALFTKQILINFPIKYLLKRPYLLALLIIIIVSYFALSIIFSGWTWTWTILLFIPMLFIYAEEKFKNIISYMPFISVILFYLLGYFIDDGFSWSWLFFFLIPITAIITDGSDKKEEEVDTDVE
;
A
#
# COMPACT_ATOMS: atom_id res chain seq x y z
N MET A 1 -11.69 40.18 -7.09
CA MET A 1 -12.11 38.95 -6.37
C MET A 1 -13.33 39.31 -5.54
N LYS A 2 -14.39 38.49 -5.56
CA LYS A 2 -15.66 38.87 -4.91
C LYS A 2 -15.61 38.70 -3.38
N LYS A 3 -16.40 39.46 -2.62
CA LYS A 3 -16.47 39.38 -1.14
C LYS A 3 -16.60 37.94 -0.62
N ASN A 4 -17.59 37.21 -1.13
CA ASN A 4 -17.87 35.83 -0.69
C ASN A 4 -16.72 34.87 -1.01
N GLU A 5 -15.97 35.13 -2.08
CA GLU A 5 -14.82 34.32 -2.47
C GLU A 5 -13.62 34.62 -1.56
N TYR A 6 -13.38 35.90 -1.26
CA TYR A 6 -12.35 36.36 -0.32
C TYR A 6 -12.52 35.75 1.07
N LEU A 7 -13.69 35.91 1.69
CA LEU A 7 -13.95 35.41 3.04
C LEU A 7 -13.90 33.88 3.10
N ARG A 8 -14.34 33.20 2.04
CA ARG A 8 -14.25 31.74 1.94
C ARG A 8 -12.80 31.29 1.87
N GLU A 9 -11.97 31.90 1.03
CA GLU A 9 -10.56 31.55 0.90
C GLU A 9 -9.81 31.79 2.21
N LEU A 10 -10.05 32.94 2.84
CA LEU A 10 -9.48 33.28 4.15
C LEU A 10 -9.86 32.25 5.22
N LYS A 11 -11.14 31.87 5.29
CA LYS A 11 -11.63 30.83 6.21
C LYS A 11 -11.01 29.46 5.94
N VAL A 12 -10.78 29.11 4.67
CA VAL A 12 -10.10 27.87 4.29
C VAL A 12 -8.64 27.88 4.74
N ILE A 13 -7.93 29.00 4.59
CA ILE A 13 -6.53 29.16 5.02
C ILE A 13 -6.40 28.99 6.53
N PHE A 14 -7.22 29.68 7.33
CA PHE A 14 -7.19 29.55 8.79
C PHE A 14 -7.51 28.13 9.26
N LYS A 15 -8.51 27.49 8.64
CA LYS A 15 -8.89 26.09 8.96
C LYS A 15 -7.80 25.09 8.56
N LYS A 16 -7.15 25.27 7.41
CA LYS A 16 -6.04 24.42 6.94
C LYS A 16 -4.85 24.48 7.92
N ASN A 17 -4.63 25.63 8.54
CA ASN A 17 -3.54 25.85 9.49
C ASN A 17 -3.93 25.60 10.96
N ASN A 18 -5.05 24.91 11.24
CA ASN A 18 -5.50 24.53 12.58
C ASN A 18 -5.72 25.70 13.57
N VAL A 19 -6.11 26.87 13.07
CA VAL A 19 -6.53 27.99 13.93
C VAL A 19 -7.83 27.64 14.65
N ASP A 20 -8.02 28.15 15.87
CA ASP A 20 -9.22 27.86 16.64
C ASP A 20 -10.49 28.27 15.88
N SER A 21 -11.56 27.48 16.01
CA SER A 21 -12.79 27.73 15.24
C SER A 21 -13.51 29.00 15.68
N LYS A 22 -13.47 29.34 16.99
CA LYS A 22 -14.09 30.57 17.47
C LYS A 22 -13.30 31.78 17.01
N GLU A 23 -11.97 31.70 17.07
CA GLU A 23 -11.09 32.77 16.59
C GLU A 23 -11.19 32.95 15.07
N THR A 24 -11.28 31.84 14.31
CA THR A 24 -11.54 31.91 12.86
C THR A 24 -12.87 32.60 12.57
N GLU A 25 -13.93 32.30 13.32
CA GLU A 25 -15.24 32.94 13.12
C GLU A 25 -15.22 34.43 13.49
N GLN A 26 -14.51 34.81 14.56
CA GLN A 26 -14.30 36.20 14.94
C GLN A 26 -13.55 36.98 13.85
N ILE A 27 -12.39 36.47 13.40
CA ILE A 27 -11.60 37.13 12.36
C ILE A 27 -12.37 37.26 11.06
N ILE A 28 -13.15 36.24 10.68
CA ILE A 28 -13.96 36.32 9.46
C ILE A 28 -15.08 37.36 9.60
N ALA A 29 -15.68 37.51 10.78
CA ALA A 29 -16.67 38.55 11.04
C ALA A 29 -16.05 39.96 10.98
N ASP A 30 -14.87 40.15 11.59
CA ASP A 30 -14.15 41.42 11.57
C ASP A 30 -13.78 41.82 10.13
N TYR A 31 -13.27 40.87 9.33
CA TYR A 31 -12.95 41.12 7.92
C TYR A 31 -14.19 41.30 7.05
N GLU A 32 -15.33 40.70 7.40
CA GLU A 32 -16.59 40.95 6.71
C GLU A 32 -17.08 42.38 6.95
N GLU A 33 -16.96 42.90 8.17
CA GLU A 33 -17.29 44.28 8.53
C GLU A 33 -16.39 45.27 7.78
N LEU A 34 -15.07 45.09 7.81
CA LEU A 34 -14.11 45.92 7.06
C LEU A 34 -14.37 45.92 5.55
N PHE A 35 -14.80 44.78 5.00
CA PHE A 35 -15.14 44.69 3.59
C PHE A 35 -16.40 45.50 3.26
N ASN A 36 -17.43 45.43 4.13
CA ASN A 36 -18.66 46.21 3.95
C ASN A 36 -18.41 47.71 4.08
N GLU A 37 -17.60 48.14 5.05
CA GLU A 37 -17.22 49.55 5.21
C GLU A 37 -16.53 50.11 3.95
N GLY A 38 -15.68 49.30 3.31
CA GLY A 38 -15.04 49.68 2.06
C GLY A 38 -16.06 49.90 0.93
N LEU A 39 -17.07 49.04 0.83
CA LEU A 39 -18.15 49.19 -0.16
C LEU A 39 -19.02 50.41 0.12
N ASP A 40 -19.32 50.69 1.39
CA ASP A 40 -20.11 51.86 1.83
C ASP A 40 -19.37 53.18 1.54
N GLN A 41 -18.04 53.16 1.52
CA GLN A 41 -17.19 54.28 1.08
C GLN A 41 -17.13 54.44 -0.44
N GLY A 42 -17.86 53.63 -1.21
CA GLY A 42 -17.91 53.68 -2.67
C GLY A 42 -16.73 53.02 -3.38
N LEU A 43 -15.92 52.22 -2.67
CA LEU A 43 -14.84 51.44 -3.29
C LEU A 43 -15.42 50.24 -4.04
N THR A 44 -14.74 49.84 -5.11
CA THR A 44 -15.04 48.59 -5.80
C THR A 44 -14.51 47.39 -5.01
N GLU A 45 -15.10 46.19 -5.21
CA GLU A 45 -14.65 44.96 -4.51
C GLU A 45 -13.15 44.67 -4.71
N GLU A 46 -12.57 45.08 -5.85
CA GLU A 46 -11.16 44.89 -6.18
C GLU A 46 -10.26 45.84 -5.39
N GLU A 47 -10.67 47.09 -5.21
CA GLU A 47 -9.95 48.09 -4.41
C GLU A 47 -9.99 47.74 -2.92
N VAL A 48 -11.10 47.18 -2.43
CA VAL A 48 -11.22 46.69 -1.05
C VAL A 48 -10.25 45.53 -0.81
N VAL A 49 -10.15 44.58 -1.74
CA VAL A 49 -9.17 43.47 -1.63
C VAL A 49 -7.72 43.97 -1.69
N LEU A 50 -7.42 44.97 -2.51
CA LEU A 50 -6.09 45.59 -2.56
C LEU A 50 -5.71 46.24 -1.22
N LYS A 51 -6.66 46.90 -0.54
CA LYS A 51 -6.43 47.53 0.78
C LYS A 51 -6.32 46.51 1.92
N LEU A 52 -7.14 45.46 1.89
CA LEU A 52 -7.14 44.41 2.92
C LEU A 52 -5.96 43.42 2.78
N GLY A 53 -5.36 43.34 1.59
CA GLY A 53 -4.31 42.39 1.26
C GLY A 53 -4.87 41.04 0.81
N LYS A 54 -4.04 40.18 0.20
CA LYS A 54 -4.49 38.85 -0.22
C LYS A 54 -4.73 37.96 1.01
N PRO A 55 -5.67 37.01 0.97
CA PRO A 55 -5.97 36.13 2.11
C PRO A 55 -4.75 35.39 2.71
N LYS A 56 -3.75 35.05 1.87
CA LYS A 56 -2.50 34.43 2.33
C LYS A 56 -1.63 35.39 3.14
N ASP A 57 -1.57 36.65 2.73
CA ASP A 57 -0.75 37.68 3.37
C ASP A 57 -1.35 38.08 4.71
N VAL A 58 -2.69 38.18 4.78
CA VAL A 58 -3.45 38.36 6.02
C VAL A 58 -3.18 37.24 7.02
N TYR A 59 -3.17 35.99 6.56
CA TYR A 59 -2.81 34.88 7.45
C TYR A 59 -1.35 34.99 7.94
N LYS A 60 -0.41 35.38 7.06
CA LYS A 60 1.01 35.49 7.41
C LYS A 60 1.25 36.58 8.44
N SER A 61 0.56 37.72 8.35
CA SER A 61 0.67 38.83 9.30
C SER A 61 0.07 38.48 10.66
N LEU A 62 -1.10 37.83 10.68
CA LEU A 62 -1.77 37.47 11.93
C LEU A 62 -1.18 36.22 12.59
N LYS A 63 -0.39 35.43 11.87
CA LYS A 63 0.11 34.10 12.30
C LYS A 63 0.61 34.04 13.75
N GLN A 64 1.33 35.06 14.21
CA GLN A 64 1.93 35.07 15.55
C GLN A 64 0.92 35.29 16.67
N ASP A 65 -0.20 35.97 16.37
CA ASP A 65 -1.21 36.38 17.35
C ASP A 65 -2.40 35.41 17.41
N LEU A 66 -2.47 34.44 16.49
CA LEU A 66 -3.53 33.45 16.43
C LEU A 66 -3.42 32.38 17.51
N LYS A 67 -4.54 32.06 18.13
CA LYS A 67 -4.75 30.87 18.95
C LYS A 67 -4.98 29.65 18.06
N TYR A 68 -3.95 28.83 17.99
CA TYR A 68 -4.06 27.52 17.37
C TYR A 68 -4.81 26.53 18.25
N LYS A 69 -5.53 25.59 17.62
CA LYS A 69 -6.04 24.42 18.32
C LYS A 69 -4.85 23.66 18.90
N MET A 70 -4.79 23.59 20.23
CA MET A 70 -3.83 22.74 20.93
C MET A 70 -3.90 21.33 20.35
N LYS A 71 -2.76 20.83 19.88
CA LYS A 71 -2.63 19.47 19.36
C LYS A 71 -2.68 18.50 20.55
N TYR A 72 -3.89 18.16 20.99
CA TYR A 72 -4.15 17.21 22.10
C TYR A 72 -3.50 15.83 21.89
N GLU A 73 -3.08 15.54 20.65
CA GLU A 73 -2.35 14.34 20.23
C GLU A 73 -1.10 14.07 21.09
N GLY A 74 -0.30 15.08 21.41
CA GLY A 74 0.96 14.87 22.14
C GLY A 74 0.76 14.51 23.62
N LYS A 75 -0.25 15.11 24.27
CA LYS A 75 -0.49 14.93 25.71
C LYS A 75 -1.04 13.54 26.03
N ALA A 76 -2.01 13.07 25.23
CA ALA A 76 -2.61 11.75 25.42
C ALA A 76 -1.58 10.62 25.19
N VAL A 77 -0.78 10.73 24.13
CA VAL A 77 0.29 9.76 23.83
C VAL A 77 1.35 9.78 24.92
N GLY A 78 1.77 10.97 25.38
CA GLY A 78 2.74 11.11 26.47
C GLY A 78 2.27 10.47 27.78
N LEU A 79 1.00 10.68 28.17
CA LEU A 79 0.41 10.01 29.33
C LEU A 79 0.39 8.48 29.16
N MET A 80 0.13 8.00 27.95
CA MET A 80 0.09 6.57 27.67
C MET A 80 1.43 5.88 27.88
N VAL A 81 2.55 6.58 27.66
CA VAL A 81 3.90 6.03 27.93
C VAL A 81 4.04 5.66 29.42
N PHE A 82 3.65 6.57 30.31
CA PHE A 82 3.69 6.30 31.75
C PHE A 82 2.74 5.18 32.15
N PHE A 83 1.52 5.18 31.60
CA PHE A 83 0.55 4.12 31.87
C PHE A 83 1.04 2.75 31.39
N ALA A 84 1.64 2.68 30.19
CA ALA A 84 2.22 1.45 29.64
C ALA A 84 3.39 0.93 30.49
N LEU A 85 4.25 1.83 31.00
CA LEU A 85 5.33 1.47 31.91
C LEU A 85 4.81 0.92 33.24
N ILE A 86 3.83 1.58 33.85
CA ILE A 86 3.21 1.11 35.08
C ILE A 86 2.60 -0.28 34.86
N LEU A 87 1.85 -0.45 33.76
CA LEU A 87 1.23 -1.73 33.42
C LEU A 87 2.28 -2.84 33.19
N PHE A 88 3.37 -2.52 32.51
CA PHE A 88 4.49 -3.45 32.29
C PHE A 88 5.07 -3.97 33.62
N PHE A 89 5.37 -3.09 34.58
CA PHE A 89 5.92 -3.51 35.86
C PHE A 89 4.89 -4.22 36.75
N VAL A 90 3.63 -3.78 36.73
CA VAL A 90 2.56 -4.43 37.50
C VAL A 90 2.34 -5.86 36.99
N LEU A 91 2.28 -6.07 35.68
CA LEU A 91 2.13 -7.41 35.08
C LEU A 91 3.38 -8.27 35.31
N GLY A 92 4.57 -7.72 35.11
CA GLY A 92 5.83 -8.46 35.23
C GLY A 92 6.16 -8.82 36.67
N GLN A 93 6.27 -7.81 37.54
CA GLN A 93 6.65 -8.01 38.94
C GLN A 93 5.48 -8.50 39.80
N GLY A 94 4.26 -8.00 39.57
CA GLY A 94 3.10 -8.32 40.39
C GLY A 94 2.50 -9.70 40.09
N PHE A 95 2.49 -10.10 38.81
CA PHE A 95 1.87 -11.35 38.36
C PHE A 95 2.86 -12.36 37.74
N GLY A 96 4.15 -12.01 37.63
CA GLY A 96 5.16 -12.87 37.01
C GLY A 96 5.05 -12.98 35.49
N LEU A 97 4.22 -12.15 34.83
CA LEU A 97 3.88 -12.26 33.41
C LEU A 97 4.85 -11.48 32.51
N TRP A 98 6.16 -11.61 32.73
CA TRP A 98 7.18 -10.87 31.97
C TRP A 98 7.06 -11.06 30.46
N ASP A 99 6.73 -12.27 30.04
CA ASP A 99 6.59 -12.65 28.62
C ASP A 99 5.44 -11.92 27.91
N TYR A 100 4.41 -11.48 28.64
CA TYR A 100 3.27 -10.71 28.13
C TYR A 100 3.38 -9.22 28.40
N SER A 101 4.15 -8.84 29.41
CA SER A 101 4.18 -7.47 29.94
C SER A 101 4.57 -6.46 28.87
N TRP A 102 5.46 -6.83 27.93
CA TRP A 102 5.90 -5.96 26.84
C TRP A 102 4.75 -5.54 25.90
N LEU A 103 3.66 -6.31 25.80
CA LEU A 103 2.46 -5.93 25.04
C LEU A 103 1.83 -4.64 25.58
N SER A 104 2.11 -4.24 26.82
CA SER A 104 1.70 -2.95 27.38
C SER A 104 2.19 -1.76 26.54
N PHE A 105 3.36 -1.87 25.90
CA PHE A 105 3.93 -0.79 25.08
C PHE A 105 3.16 -0.56 23.78
N ILE A 106 2.38 -1.54 23.30
CA ILE A 106 1.49 -1.40 22.13
C ILE A 106 0.40 -0.35 22.39
N LEU A 107 0.07 -0.06 23.65
CA LEU A 107 -0.89 0.99 23.99
C LEU A 107 -0.46 2.38 23.48
N ILE A 108 0.85 2.63 23.38
CA ILE A 108 1.40 3.92 22.92
C ILE A 108 0.98 4.20 21.46
N PRO A 109 1.33 3.36 20.47
CA PRO A 109 0.91 3.58 19.09
C PRO A 109 -0.61 3.41 18.89
N ILE A 110 -1.30 2.57 19.68
CA ILE A 110 -2.78 2.50 19.66
C ILE A 110 -3.38 3.87 20.01
N THR A 111 -2.94 4.48 21.11
CA THR A 111 -3.41 5.80 21.53
C THR A 111 -3.06 6.85 20.50
N ALA A 112 -1.87 6.80 19.90
CA ALA A 112 -1.48 7.71 18.83
C ALA A 112 -2.45 7.62 17.63
N ILE A 113 -2.85 6.42 17.21
CA ILE A 113 -3.79 6.22 16.10
C ILE A 113 -5.20 6.68 16.48
N ILE A 114 -5.68 6.37 17.68
CA ILE A 114 -7.02 6.76 18.14
C ILE A 114 -7.18 8.28 18.13
N VAL A 115 -6.13 9.00 18.53
CA VAL A 115 -6.15 10.46 18.68
C VAL A 115 -5.81 11.18 17.37
N SER A 116 -4.84 10.69 16.58
CA SER A 116 -4.38 11.37 15.37
C SER A 116 -5.16 10.99 14.10
N VAL A 117 -5.67 9.75 14.01
CA VAL A 117 -6.32 9.25 12.79
C VAL A 117 -7.84 9.46 12.87
N LYS A 118 -8.34 10.33 11.99
CA LYS A 118 -9.77 10.62 11.86
C LYS A 118 -10.48 9.62 10.95
N GLY A 119 -11.79 9.49 11.16
CA GLY A 119 -12.66 8.69 10.30
C GLY A 119 -12.40 7.18 10.41
N LYS A 120 -12.73 6.46 9.34
CA LYS A 120 -12.69 4.99 9.32
C LYS A 120 -11.27 4.42 9.14
N ASN A 121 -10.31 5.23 8.72
CA ASN A 121 -8.94 4.77 8.47
C ASN A 121 -8.21 4.34 9.75
N LYS A 122 -8.68 4.79 10.93
CA LYS A 122 -8.16 4.31 12.22
C LYS A 122 -8.36 2.80 12.40
N PHE A 123 -9.42 2.22 11.82
CA PHE A 123 -9.70 0.78 11.96
C PHE A 123 -8.63 -0.07 11.28
N THR A 124 -8.07 0.38 10.15
CA THR A 124 -6.97 -0.30 9.47
C THR A 124 -5.67 -0.21 10.28
N GLY A 125 -5.42 0.91 10.95
CA GLY A 125 -4.26 1.02 11.85
C GLY A 125 -4.40 0.17 13.12
N LEU A 126 -5.60 0.15 13.71
CA LEU A 126 -5.88 -0.61 14.93
C LEU A 126 -5.89 -2.12 14.71
N SER A 127 -6.25 -2.60 13.51
CA SER A 127 -6.26 -4.04 13.19
C SER A 127 -4.86 -4.65 13.22
N VAL A 128 -3.81 -3.87 12.96
CA VAL A 128 -2.41 -4.31 13.12
C VAL A 128 -2.14 -4.71 14.56
N PHE A 129 -2.44 -3.83 15.51
CA PHE A 129 -2.20 -4.09 16.93
C PHE A 129 -3.11 -5.18 17.48
N LEU A 130 -4.38 -5.19 17.06
CA LEU A 130 -5.29 -6.28 17.40
C LEU A 130 -4.76 -7.64 16.93
N SER A 131 -4.19 -7.68 15.71
CA SER A 131 -3.58 -8.91 15.18
C SER A 131 -2.39 -9.36 15.99
N ILE A 132 -1.50 -8.45 16.36
CA ILE A 132 -0.32 -8.74 17.19
C ILE A 132 -0.75 -9.29 18.54
N ILE A 133 -1.72 -8.65 19.20
CA ILE A 133 -2.22 -9.09 20.52
C ILE A 133 -2.79 -10.51 20.42
N ILE A 134 -3.69 -10.77 19.47
CA ILE A 134 -4.29 -12.11 19.29
C ILE A 134 -3.21 -13.14 18.97
N PHE A 135 -2.29 -12.83 18.03
CA PHE A 135 -1.25 -13.74 17.60
C PHE A 135 -0.31 -14.14 18.76
N TYR A 136 0.14 -13.18 19.56
CA TYR A 136 1.04 -13.46 20.67
C TYR A 136 0.34 -14.12 21.86
N VAL A 137 -0.84 -13.64 22.26
CA VAL A 137 -1.57 -14.22 23.40
C VAL A 137 -1.88 -15.70 23.13
N PHE A 138 -2.46 -16.02 21.97
CA PHE A 138 -2.79 -17.41 21.66
C PHE A 138 -1.57 -18.24 21.25
N GLY A 139 -0.55 -17.62 20.66
CA GLY A 139 0.72 -18.29 20.33
C GLY A 139 1.45 -18.78 21.59
N MET A 140 1.50 -17.95 22.63
CA MET A 140 2.19 -18.27 23.89
C MET A 140 1.36 -19.21 24.77
N GLU A 141 0.07 -18.94 24.98
CA GLU A 141 -0.80 -19.74 25.86
C GLU A 141 -1.09 -21.14 25.30
N PHE A 142 -1.28 -21.25 23.98
CA PHE A 142 -1.76 -22.48 23.35
C PHE A 142 -0.78 -23.08 22.33
N GLY A 143 0.38 -22.46 22.11
CA GLY A 143 1.34 -22.91 21.09
C GLY A 143 0.82 -22.77 19.65
N LEU A 144 -0.27 -22.02 19.42
CA LEU A 144 -1.03 -22.02 18.16
C LEU A 144 -0.39 -21.18 17.04
N TRP A 145 0.94 -21.02 17.01
CA TRP A 145 1.64 -20.19 16.02
C TRP A 145 1.24 -20.47 14.57
N HIS A 146 1.02 -21.75 14.26
CA HIS A 146 0.42 -22.21 13.01
C HIS A 146 -0.91 -22.93 13.29
N PRO A 147 -2.03 -22.55 12.64
CA PRO A 147 -2.17 -21.58 11.55
C PRO A 147 -2.54 -20.13 11.99
N LEU A 148 -2.39 -19.77 13.27
CA LEU A 148 -2.91 -18.51 13.80
C LEU A 148 -2.33 -17.23 13.17
N TRP A 149 -1.16 -17.31 12.52
CA TRP A 149 -0.64 -16.19 11.72
C TRP A 149 -1.66 -15.65 10.70
N LEU A 150 -2.66 -16.44 10.29
CA LEU A 150 -3.80 -16.00 9.48
C LEU A 150 -4.53 -14.77 10.04
N VAL A 151 -4.44 -14.51 11.35
CA VAL A 151 -5.01 -13.31 11.99
C VAL A 151 -4.43 -12.03 11.36
N PHE A 152 -3.19 -12.03 10.87
CA PHE A 152 -2.61 -10.87 10.18
C PHE A 152 -3.35 -10.50 8.88
N LEU A 153 -4.12 -11.42 8.28
CA LEU A 153 -4.97 -11.11 7.13
C LEU A 153 -6.11 -10.15 7.49
N THR A 154 -6.42 -9.97 8.78
CA THR A 154 -7.39 -8.95 9.21
C THR A 154 -6.94 -7.52 8.85
N ILE A 155 -5.63 -7.27 8.69
CA ILE A 155 -5.09 -5.97 8.30
C ILE A 155 -5.54 -5.58 6.87
N PRO A 156 -5.21 -6.34 5.81
CA PRO A 156 -5.71 -6.03 4.47
C PRO A 156 -7.24 -6.18 4.36
N ILE A 157 -7.86 -7.11 5.07
CA ILE A 157 -9.33 -7.27 5.09
C ILE A 157 -10.01 -5.99 5.61
N THR A 158 -9.55 -5.45 6.76
CA THR A 158 -10.09 -4.20 7.30
C THR A 158 -9.81 -3.02 6.37
N GLY A 159 -8.62 -2.96 5.76
CA GLY A 159 -8.29 -1.98 4.72
C GLY A 159 -9.28 -2.00 3.55
N ILE A 160 -9.62 -3.19 3.05
CA ILE A 160 -10.58 -3.36 1.95
C ILE A 160 -12.00 -2.97 2.37
N VAL A 161 -12.47 -3.44 3.52
CA VAL A 161 -13.83 -3.15 4.01
C VAL A 161 -14.02 -1.66 4.25
N VAL A 162 -12.98 -0.94 4.67
CA VAL A 162 -13.03 0.50 4.93
C VAL A 162 -12.96 1.33 3.65
N ASN A 163 -12.07 0.96 2.71
CA ASN A 163 -11.69 1.84 1.59
C ASN A 163 -12.29 1.44 0.23
N VAL A 164 -12.77 0.21 0.06
CA VAL A 164 -13.30 -0.27 -1.22
C VAL A 164 -14.82 -0.04 -1.29
N GLU A 165 -15.31 0.29 -2.49
CA GLU A 165 -16.74 0.41 -2.74
C GLU A 165 -17.50 -0.87 -2.38
N LYS A 166 -18.66 -0.75 -1.72
CA LYS A 166 -19.47 -1.89 -1.26
C LYS A 166 -19.73 -2.97 -2.33
N LYS A 167 -19.84 -2.57 -3.61
CA LYS A 167 -20.09 -3.48 -4.74
C LYS A 167 -18.86 -4.35 -5.08
N GLN A 168 -17.66 -3.87 -4.79
CA GLN A 168 -16.39 -4.52 -5.12
C GLN A 168 -15.75 -5.22 -3.91
N VAL A 169 -16.15 -4.86 -2.68
CA VAL A 169 -15.65 -5.47 -1.44
C VAL A 169 -15.72 -6.99 -1.50
N LEU A 170 -16.82 -7.57 -2.00
CA LEU A 170 -16.96 -9.02 -2.08
C LEU A 170 -15.86 -9.66 -2.93
N VAL A 171 -15.56 -9.11 -4.11
CA VAL A 171 -14.51 -9.61 -5.01
C VAL A 171 -13.13 -9.43 -4.39
N ALA A 172 -12.89 -8.26 -3.80
CA ALA A 172 -11.61 -7.92 -3.17
C ALA A 172 -11.27 -8.81 -1.95
N LEU A 173 -12.28 -9.35 -1.26
CA LEU A 173 -12.09 -10.27 -0.13
C LEU A 173 -11.85 -11.73 -0.55
N MET A 174 -12.13 -12.11 -1.80
CA MET A 174 -12.01 -13.51 -2.24
C MET A 174 -10.60 -14.10 -2.08
N PRO A 175 -9.50 -13.40 -2.42
CA PRO A 175 -8.16 -13.95 -2.24
C PRO A 175 -7.89 -14.33 -0.77
N PHE A 176 -8.29 -13.48 0.18
CA PHE A 176 -8.10 -13.72 1.61
C PHE A 176 -8.95 -14.89 2.10
N LEU A 177 -10.21 -14.97 1.65
CA LEU A 177 -11.07 -16.10 1.96
C LEU A 177 -10.48 -17.41 1.41
N SER A 178 -10.00 -17.41 0.16
CA SER A 178 -9.34 -18.57 -0.45
C SER A 178 -8.10 -18.99 0.34
N ILE A 179 -7.26 -18.05 0.78
CA ILE A 179 -6.07 -18.33 1.59
C ILE A 179 -6.46 -18.95 2.95
N ILE A 180 -7.44 -18.36 3.64
CA ILE A 180 -7.92 -18.86 4.94
C ILE A 180 -8.44 -20.29 4.81
N ILE A 181 -9.33 -20.54 3.84
CA ILE A 181 -9.88 -21.88 3.60
C ILE A 181 -8.76 -22.84 3.20
N TYR A 182 -7.89 -22.43 2.28
CA TYR A 182 -6.79 -23.27 1.81
C TYR A 182 -5.91 -23.74 2.96
N ILE A 183 -5.48 -22.83 3.83
CA ILE A 183 -4.58 -23.15 4.94
C ILE A 183 -5.30 -23.94 6.03
N LEU A 184 -6.48 -23.51 6.48
CA LEU A 184 -7.19 -24.19 7.57
C LEU A 184 -7.61 -25.61 7.18
N VAL A 185 -8.14 -25.78 5.97
CA VAL A 185 -8.55 -27.12 5.50
C VAL A 185 -7.33 -27.98 5.21
N SER A 186 -6.23 -27.43 4.65
CA SER A 186 -4.99 -28.20 4.44
C SER A 186 -4.32 -28.59 5.76
N TYR A 187 -4.45 -27.76 6.80
CA TYR A 187 -3.92 -28.05 8.13
C TYR A 187 -4.63 -29.24 8.78
N ILE A 188 -5.95 -29.37 8.57
CA ILE A 188 -6.76 -30.49 9.09
C ILE A 188 -6.65 -31.72 8.17
N TYR A 189 -6.60 -31.50 6.85
CA TYR A 189 -6.60 -32.55 5.83
C TYR A 189 -5.40 -32.37 4.88
N PRO A 190 -4.25 -33.03 5.14
CA PRO A 190 -3.03 -32.82 4.34
C PRO A 190 -3.20 -33.10 2.84
N PHE A 191 -4.09 -34.03 2.46
CA PHE A 191 -4.41 -34.30 1.05
C PHE A 191 -5.04 -33.10 0.33
N PHE A 192 -5.74 -32.23 1.08
CA PHE A 192 -6.36 -31.02 0.54
C PHE A 192 -5.33 -30.04 -0.04
N TYR A 193 -4.06 -30.09 0.39
CA TYR A 193 -3.01 -29.25 -0.17
C TYR A 193 -2.91 -29.37 -1.70
N LYS A 194 -3.09 -30.60 -2.24
CA LYS A 194 -3.09 -30.88 -3.69
C LYS A 194 -4.38 -30.43 -4.37
N LEU A 195 -5.51 -30.60 -3.69
CA LEU A 195 -6.85 -30.30 -4.20
C LEU A 195 -7.28 -28.84 -4.06
N GLY A 196 -6.68 -28.08 -3.15
CA GLY A 196 -7.22 -26.80 -2.69
C GLY A 196 -6.82 -25.60 -3.54
N TRP A 197 -5.80 -25.71 -4.41
CA TRP A 197 -5.35 -24.61 -5.28
C TRP A 197 -6.44 -24.01 -6.19
N PRO A 198 -7.41 -24.77 -6.72
CA PRO A 198 -8.54 -24.21 -7.46
C PRO A 198 -9.39 -23.20 -6.68
N LEU A 199 -9.30 -23.15 -5.34
CA LEU A 199 -9.97 -22.11 -4.53
C LEU A 199 -9.58 -20.69 -4.93
N PHE A 200 -8.38 -20.48 -5.47
CA PHE A 200 -7.93 -19.16 -5.92
C PHE A 200 -8.73 -18.64 -7.13
N PHE A 201 -9.42 -19.52 -7.87
CA PHE A 201 -10.38 -19.12 -8.91
C PHE A 201 -11.68 -18.54 -8.35
N LEU A 202 -11.93 -18.58 -7.04
CA LEU A 202 -13.09 -17.89 -6.44
C LEU A 202 -13.10 -16.40 -6.79
N THR A 203 -11.94 -15.76 -6.86
CA THR A 203 -11.83 -14.33 -7.23
C THR A 203 -12.39 -14.06 -8.63
N PRO A 204 -11.86 -14.65 -9.72
CA PRO A 204 -12.41 -14.44 -11.06
C PRO A 204 -13.83 -15.00 -11.24
N ILE A 205 -14.20 -16.08 -10.53
CA ILE A 205 -15.57 -16.61 -10.55
C ILE A 205 -16.55 -15.58 -9.98
N VAL A 206 -16.33 -15.09 -8.77
CA VAL A 206 -17.22 -14.10 -8.15
C VAL A 206 -17.22 -12.81 -8.95
N ALA A 207 -16.06 -12.35 -9.44
CA ALA A 207 -15.95 -11.18 -10.31
C ALA A 207 -16.83 -11.32 -11.57
N SER A 208 -16.90 -12.50 -12.17
CA SER A 208 -17.70 -12.79 -13.37
C SER A 208 -19.21 -12.62 -13.15
N PHE A 209 -19.68 -12.78 -11.91
CA PHE A 209 -21.08 -12.60 -11.54
C PHE A 209 -21.38 -11.26 -10.88
N THR A 210 -20.41 -10.34 -10.77
CA THR A 210 -20.65 -8.98 -10.28
C THR A 210 -21.17 -8.03 -11.36
N LYS A 211 -21.87 -6.97 -10.93
CA LYS A 211 -22.41 -5.94 -11.84
C LYS A 211 -21.28 -5.13 -12.49
N PRO A 212 -21.41 -4.72 -13.77
CA PRO A 212 -22.53 -5.02 -14.68
C PRO A 212 -22.49 -6.46 -15.20
N HIS A 213 -23.67 -7.07 -15.33
CA HIS A 213 -23.82 -8.42 -15.88
C HIS A 213 -23.76 -8.37 -17.40
N THR A 214 -22.65 -8.81 -17.97
CA THR A 214 -22.47 -8.97 -19.42
C THR A 214 -22.49 -10.45 -19.76
N LYS A 215 -23.11 -10.83 -20.90
CA LYS A 215 -23.11 -12.23 -21.37
C LYS A 215 -21.72 -12.85 -21.35
N VAL A 216 -20.72 -12.09 -21.79
CA VAL A 216 -19.31 -12.50 -21.81
C VAL A 216 -18.79 -12.87 -20.42
N LYS A 217 -19.06 -12.03 -19.40
CA LYS A 217 -18.63 -12.28 -18.02
C LYS A 217 -19.30 -13.54 -17.45
N ILE A 218 -20.61 -13.69 -17.64
CA ILE A 218 -21.36 -14.86 -17.16
C ILE A 218 -20.77 -16.15 -17.74
N TRP A 219 -20.54 -16.18 -19.07
CA TRP A 219 -19.90 -17.32 -19.72
C TRP A 219 -18.49 -17.58 -19.21
N THR A 220 -17.72 -16.53 -18.90
CA THR A 220 -16.38 -16.67 -18.31
C THR A 220 -16.47 -17.39 -16.96
N GLY A 221 -17.41 -16.98 -16.10
CA GLY A 221 -17.65 -17.62 -14.81
C GLY A 221 -18.06 -19.09 -14.93
N ILE A 222 -18.98 -19.41 -15.86
CA ILE A 222 -19.42 -20.79 -16.12
C ILE A 222 -18.25 -21.66 -16.60
N ILE A 223 -17.48 -21.18 -17.58
CA ILE A 223 -16.32 -21.91 -18.13
C ILE A 223 -15.27 -22.14 -17.03
N LEU A 224 -15.02 -21.16 -16.16
CA LEU A 224 -14.11 -21.31 -15.03
C LEU A 224 -14.60 -22.39 -14.05
N ILE A 225 -15.88 -22.40 -13.68
CA ILE A 225 -16.46 -23.42 -12.79
C ILE A 225 -16.33 -24.82 -13.41
N LEU A 226 -16.68 -24.97 -14.69
CA LEU A 226 -16.53 -26.23 -15.42
C LEU A 226 -15.07 -26.68 -15.50
N SER A 227 -14.14 -25.74 -15.69
CA SER A 227 -12.70 -26.02 -15.73
C SER A 227 -12.18 -26.51 -14.38
N VAL A 228 -12.64 -25.91 -13.27
CA VAL A 228 -12.31 -26.38 -11.91
C VAL A 228 -12.85 -27.78 -11.65
N ALA A 229 -14.09 -28.06 -12.05
CA ALA A 229 -14.69 -29.39 -11.90
C ALA A 229 -13.95 -30.44 -12.75
N LEU A 230 -13.64 -30.11 -14.01
CA LEU A 230 -12.92 -30.99 -14.93
C LEU A 230 -11.47 -31.23 -14.47
N TYR A 231 -10.76 -30.19 -14.02
CA TYR A 231 -9.43 -30.32 -13.43
C TYR A 231 -9.44 -31.29 -12.25
N THR A 232 -10.40 -31.15 -11.33
CA THR A 232 -10.50 -32.00 -10.15
C THR A 232 -10.79 -33.45 -10.53
N ALA A 233 -11.77 -33.67 -11.41
CA ALA A 233 -12.17 -35.02 -11.85
C ALA A 233 -11.03 -35.75 -12.58
N LEU A 234 -10.34 -35.07 -13.51
CA LEU A 234 -9.23 -35.67 -14.25
C LEU A 234 -8.01 -35.92 -13.35
N SER A 235 -7.73 -35.00 -12.42
CA SER A 235 -6.58 -35.14 -11.50
C SER A 235 -6.77 -36.33 -10.57
N LEU A 236 -8.00 -36.57 -10.08
CA LEU A 236 -8.31 -37.75 -9.27
C LEU A 236 -8.29 -39.05 -10.09
N LYS A 237 -8.70 -39.02 -11.35
CA LYS A 237 -8.76 -40.22 -12.21
C LYS A 237 -7.38 -40.71 -12.67
N TYR A 238 -6.49 -39.78 -13.05
CA TYR A 238 -5.20 -40.12 -13.69
C TYR A 238 -3.98 -39.88 -12.79
N ASP A 239 -4.19 -39.39 -11.56
CA ASP A 239 -3.14 -38.99 -10.59
C ASP A 239 -2.04 -38.08 -11.18
N ASN A 240 -2.37 -37.33 -12.23
CA ASN A 240 -1.45 -36.44 -12.92
C ASN A 240 -1.89 -34.98 -12.81
N TRP A 241 -1.49 -34.35 -11.72
CA TRP A 241 -1.83 -32.98 -11.36
C TRP A 241 -1.20 -31.92 -12.28
N ARG A 242 -0.12 -32.26 -12.99
CA ARG A 242 0.61 -31.31 -13.85
C ARG A 242 -0.05 -31.17 -15.21
N LEU A 243 -0.37 -32.29 -15.86
CA LEU A 243 -0.99 -32.27 -17.18
C LEU A 243 -2.43 -31.76 -17.13
N THR A 244 -3.15 -32.01 -16.04
CA THR A 244 -4.54 -31.54 -15.88
C THR A 244 -4.65 -30.03 -15.76
N LEU A 245 -3.56 -29.31 -15.42
CA LEU A 245 -3.53 -27.84 -15.46
C LEU A 245 -3.86 -27.29 -16.85
N LEU A 246 -3.61 -28.06 -17.92
CA LEU A 246 -3.94 -27.67 -19.30
C LEU A 246 -5.44 -27.40 -19.50
N VAL A 247 -6.31 -27.93 -18.63
CA VAL A 247 -7.75 -27.62 -18.64
C VAL A 247 -8.00 -26.11 -18.50
N TYR A 248 -7.17 -25.39 -17.74
CA TYR A 248 -7.29 -23.95 -17.56
C TYR A 248 -6.89 -23.12 -18.79
N LEU A 249 -6.34 -23.75 -19.85
CA LEU A 249 -6.17 -23.08 -21.14
C LEU A 249 -7.52 -22.71 -21.77
N ILE A 250 -8.58 -23.47 -21.51
CA ILE A 250 -9.93 -23.21 -22.04
C ILE A 250 -10.46 -21.83 -21.59
N PRO A 251 -10.57 -21.53 -20.28
CA PRO A 251 -11.01 -20.21 -19.81
C PRO A 251 -10.03 -19.10 -20.21
N PHE A 252 -8.73 -19.39 -20.26
CA PHE A 252 -7.72 -18.43 -20.69
C PHE A 252 -7.92 -17.99 -22.15
N PHE A 253 -8.03 -18.93 -23.09
CA PHE A 253 -8.27 -18.62 -24.49
C PHE A 253 -9.62 -17.93 -24.69
N TYR A 254 -10.67 -18.37 -23.99
CA TYR A 254 -11.96 -17.69 -24.03
C TYR A 254 -11.87 -16.23 -23.57
N ALA A 255 -11.14 -15.95 -22.48
CA ALA A 255 -10.92 -14.59 -21.99
C ALA A 255 -10.10 -13.73 -22.98
N LEU A 256 -9.16 -14.34 -23.71
CA LEU A 256 -8.39 -13.67 -24.76
C LEU A 256 -9.26 -13.34 -25.98
N PHE A 257 -10.03 -14.30 -26.50
CA PHE A 257 -10.94 -14.10 -27.64
C PHE A 257 -12.00 -13.04 -27.37
N THR A 258 -12.47 -12.97 -26.12
CA THR A 258 -13.48 -12.01 -25.70
C THR A 258 -12.91 -10.65 -25.27
N LYS A 259 -11.59 -10.44 -25.44
CA LYS A 259 -10.86 -9.20 -25.10
C LYS A 259 -11.00 -8.77 -23.64
N GLN A 260 -11.24 -9.71 -22.73
CA GLN A 260 -11.18 -9.42 -21.29
C GLN A 260 -9.74 -9.28 -20.80
N ILE A 261 -8.82 -10.02 -21.42
CA ILE A 261 -7.38 -9.87 -21.20
C ILE A 261 -6.82 -9.06 -22.36
N LEU A 262 -6.46 -7.82 -22.09
CA LEU A 262 -5.72 -6.98 -23.02
C LEU A 262 -4.23 -7.12 -22.72
N ILE A 263 -3.55 -7.93 -23.52
CA ILE A 263 -2.10 -8.03 -23.43
C ILE A 263 -1.50 -6.84 -24.19
N ASN A 264 -1.36 -5.71 -23.48
CA ASN A 264 -0.67 -4.56 -24.03
C ASN A 264 0.82 -4.75 -23.80
N PHE A 265 1.53 -5.26 -24.81
CA PHE A 265 2.98 -5.28 -24.76
C PHE A 265 3.52 -3.89 -25.08
N PRO A 266 4.25 -3.21 -24.17
CA PRO A 266 5.00 -1.99 -24.48
C PRO A 266 6.21 -2.26 -25.40
N ILE A 267 6.25 -3.41 -26.09
CA ILE A 267 7.26 -3.80 -27.06
C ILE A 267 7.36 -2.80 -28.23
N LYS A 268 6.28 -2.07 -28.55
CA LYS A 268 6.33 -1.01 -29.59
C LYS A 268 7.37 0.06 -29.29
N TYR A 269 7.65 0.35 -28.02
CA TYR A 269 8.67 1.32 -27.64
C TYR A 269 10.09 0.76 -27.78
N LEU A 270 10.29 -0.51 -27.39
CA LEU A 270 11.56 -1.22 -27.57
C LEU A 270 11.90 -1.46 -29.06
N LEU A 271 10.91 -1.81 -29.88
CA LEU A 271 11.07 -2.01 -31.33
C LEU A 271 11.54 -0.74 -32.06
N LYS A 272 11.20 0.45 -31.54
CA LYS A 272 11.65 1.73 -32.11
C LYS A 272 13.11 2.07 -31.77
N ARG A 273 13.74 1.33 -30.84
CA ARG A 273 15.10 1.60 -30.34
C ARG A 273 15.95 0.32 -30.47
N PRO A 274 16.65 0.11 -31.60
CA PRO A 274 17.33 -1.15 -31.89
C PRO A 274 18.39 -1.52 -30.84
N TYR A 275 19.01 -0.53 -30.19
CA TYR A 275 19.98 -0.77 -29.12
C TYR A 275 19.35 -1.38 -27.85
N LEU A 276 18.13 -0.99 -27.47
CA LEU A 276 17.43 -1.58 -26.32
C LEU A 276 16.98 -3.01 -26.62
N LEU A 277 16.55 -3.25 -27.86
CA LEU A 277 16.16 -4.58 -28.32
C LEU A 277 17.39 -5.51 -28.38
N ALA A 278 18.54 -5.02 -28.84
CA ALA A 278 19.80 -5.75 -28.75
C ALA A 278 20.17 -6.07 -27.30
N LEU A 279 20.05 -5.11 -26.36
CA LEU A 279 20.32 -5.37 -24.94
C LEU A 279 19.39 -6.43 -24.36
N LEU A 280 18.10 -6.41 -24.70
CA LEU A 280 17.14 -7.43 -24.30
C LEU A 280 17.53 -8.82 -24.79
N ILE A 281 17.92 -8.94 -26.07
CA ILE A 281 18.41 -10.20 -26.63
C ILE A 281 19.67 -10.66 -25.90
N ILE A 282 20.62 -9.76 -25.62
CA ILE A 282 21.85 -10.07 -24.88
C ILE A 282 21.52 -10.59 -23.48
N ILE A 283 20.57 -9.98 -22.76
CA ILE A 283 20.12 -10.44 -21.43
C ILE A 283 19.56 -11.87 -21.53
N ILE A 284 18.68 -12.15 -22.50
CA ILE A 284 18.09 -13.48 -22.68
C ILE A 284 19.17 -14.51 -23.06
N VAL A 285 20.03 -14.18 -24.01
CA VAL A 285 21.13 -15.05 -24.47
C VAL A 285 22.10 -15.33 -23.32
N SER A 286 22.49 -14.31 -22.56
CA SER A 286 23.39 -14.46 -21.41
C SER A 286 22.78 -15.33 -20.31
N TYR A 287 21.48 -15.19 -20.02
CA TYR A 287 20.77 -16.07 -19.09
C TYR A 287 20.87 -17.53 -19.52
N PHE A 288 20.53 -17.86 -20.77
CA PHE A 288 20.60 -19.25 -21.25
C PHE A 288 22.03 -19.76 -21.33
N ALA A 289 22.96 -18.97 -21.86
CA ALA A 289 24.37 -19.35 -21.98
C ALA A 289 24.98 -19.66 -20.61
N LEU A 290 24.82 -18.76 -19.63
CA LEU A 290 25.37 -18.96 -18.28
C LEU A 290 24.66 -20.11 -17.55
N SER A 291 23.34 -20.27 -17.72
CA SER A 291 22.59 -21.37 -17.11
C SER A 291 23.04 -22.74 -17.61
N ILE A 292 23.36 -22.85 -18.91
CA ILE A 292 23.83 -24.10 -19.52
C ILE A 292 25.29 -24.36 -19.17
N ILE A 293 26.18 -23.37 -19.31
CA ILE A 293 27.63 -23.53 -19.07
C ILE A 293 27.92 -23.91 -17.62
N PHE A 294 27.24 -23.26 -16.67
CA PHE A 294 27.52 -23.44 -15.24
C PHE A 294 26.51 -24.34 -14.52
N SER A 295 25.52 -24.91 -15.23
CA SER A 295 24.36 -25.60 -14.62
C SER A 295 23.66 -24.77 -13.53
N GLY A 296 23.77 -23.44 -13.62
CA GLY A 296 23.53 -22.48 -12.54
C GLY A 296 22.10 -21.92 -12.47
N TRP A 297 21.09 -22.70 -12.85
CA TRP A 297 19.68 -22.26 -12.95
C TRP A 297 19.14 -21.57 -11.68
N THR A 298 19.73 -21.86 -10.52
CA THR A 298 19.33 -21.33 -9.21
C THR A 298 19.68 -19.85 -9.00
N TRP A 299 20.73 -19.33 -9.64
CA TRP A 299 21.18 -17.94 -9.47
C TRP A 299 21.16 -17.15 -10.78
N THR A 300 21.32 -17.80 -11.93
CA THR A 300 21.38 -17.13 -13.25
C THR A 300 20.07 -16.44 -13.61
N TRP A 301 18.92 -16.88 -13.09
CA TRP A 301 17.64 -16.24 -13.34
C TRP A 301 17.60 -14.78 -12.88
N THR A 302 18.48 -14.38 -11.95
CA THR A 302 18.63 -12.97 -11.52
C THR A 302 18.99 -12.04 -12.69
N ILE A 303 19.62 -12.56 -13.75
CA ILE A 303 19.91 -11.83 -15.00
C ILE A 303 18.61 -11.35 -15.66
N LEU A 304 17.51 -12.10 -15.54
CA LEU A 304 16.23 -11.70 -16.10
C LEU A 304 15.64 -10.46 -15.42
N LEU A 305 16.11 -10.08 -14.23
CA LEU A 305 15.70 -8.84 -13.55
C LEU A 305 16.23 -7.58 -14.23
N PHE A 306 17.18 -7.70 -15.16
CA PHE A 306 17.56 -6.57 -16.03
C PHE A 306 16.50 -6.24 -17.07
N ILE A 307 15.57 -7.15 -17.38
CA ILE A 307 14.46 -6.90 -18.32
C ILE A 307 13.53 -5.79 -17.81
N PRO A 308 12.94 -5.85 -16.60
CA PRO A 308 12.13 -4.76 -16.08
C PRO A 308 12.95 -3.46 -15.89
N MET A 309 14.22 -3.54 -15.50
CA MET A 309 15.10 -2.36 -15.44
C MET A 309 15.26 -1.70 -16.82
N LEU A 310 15.37 -2.48 -17.89
CA LEU A 310 15.38 -1.97 -19.27
C LEU A 310 14.09 -1.24 -19.63
N PHE A 311 12.94 -1.77 -19.21
CA PHE A 311 11.64 -1.11 -19.44
C PHE A 311 11.54 0.22 -18.70
N ILE A 312 11.98 0.29 -17.45
CA ILE A 312 12.04 1.54 -16.68
C ILE A 312 12.96 2.55 -17.37
N TYR A 313 14.13 2.09 -17.82
CA TYR A 313 15.06 2.94 -18.57
C TYR A 313 14.46 3.44 -19.89
N ALA A 314 13.67 2.61 -20.54
CA ALA A 314 12.98 2.97 -21.76
C ALA A 314 11.99 4.12 -21.51
N GLU A 315 11.17 4.03 -20.47
CA GLU A 315 10.11 5.01 -20.17
C GLU A 315 10.64 6.29 -19.52
N GLU A 316 11.39 6.18 -18.43
CA GLU A 316 11.76 7.32 -17.57
C GLU A 316 13.28 7.59 -17.52
N LYS A 317 14.09 6.79 -18.22
CA LYS A 317 15.55 6.79 -18.09
C LYS A 317 15.96 6.63 -16.61
N PHE A 318 17.05 7.27 -16.19
CA PHE A 318 17.52 7.25 -14.79
C PHE A 318 16.92 8.36 -13.92
N LYS A 319 15.81 9.00 -14.35
CA LYS A 319 15.18 10.06 -13.54
C LYS A 319 14.68 9.54 -12.20
N ASN A 320 14.11 8.34 -12.19
CA ASN A 320 13.59 7.73 -10.98
C ASN A 320 14.46 6.53 -10.57
N ILE A 321 15.56 6.82 -9.88
CA ILE A 321 16.50 5.80 -9.42
C ILE A 321 15.85 4.82 -8.42
N ILE A 322 14.81 5.26 -7.71
CA ILE A 322 14.06 4.47 -6.73
C ILE A 322 13.42 3.25 -7.41
N SER A 323 12.91 3.40 -8.64
CA SER A 323 12.28 2.32 -9.42
C SER A 323 13.22 1.15 -9.73
N TYR A 324 14.53 1.36 -9.72
CA TYR A 324 15.53 0.31 -9.98
C TYR A 324 15.93 -0.47 -8.72
N MET A 325 15.75 0.12 -7.53
CA MET A 325 16.26 -0.43 -6.27
C MET A 325 15.70 -1.81 -5.92
N PRO A 326 14.41 -2.14 -6.13
CA PRO A 326 13.91 -3.49 -5.87
C PRO A 326 14.65 -4.56 -6.66
N PHE A 327 14.93 -4.31 -7.94
CA PHE A 327 15.63 -5.26 -8.81
C PHE A 327 17.10 -5.41 -8.41
N ILE A 328 17.78 -4.29 -8.14
CA ILE A 328 19.18 -4.27 -7.69
C ILE A 328 19.31 -4.99 -6.34
N SER A 329 18.39 -4.74 -5.41
CA SER A 329 18.39 -5.38 -4.08
C SER A 329 18.25 -6.89 -4.20
N VAL A 330 17.35 -7.38 -5.07
CA VAL A 330 17.15 -8.82 -5.30
C VAL A 330 18.37 -9.46 -5.99
N ILE A 331 18.96 -8.78 -6.98
CA ILE A 331 20.19 -9.25 -7.64
C ILE A 331 21.31 -9.40 -6.60
N LEU A 332 21.55 -8.37 -5.80
CA LEU A 332 22.59 -8.39 -4.76
C LEU A 332 22.29 -9.42 -3.66
N PHE A 333 21.02 -9.57 -3.28
CA PHE A 333 20.58 -10.57 -2.30
C PHE A 333 20.98 -11.98 -2.72
N TYR A 334 20.63 -12.37 -3.95
CA TYR A 334 20.93 -13.71 -4.46
C TYR A 334 22.40 -13.91 -4.82
N LEU A 335 23.07 -12.92 -5.41
CA LEU A 335 24.50 -13.03 -5.71
C LEU A 335 25.31 -13.20 -4.42
N LEU A 336 25.07 -12.37 -3.40
CA LEU A 336 25.78 -12.51 -2.14
C LEU A 336 25.38 -13.79 -1.40
N GLY A 337 24.10 -14.16 -1.44
CA GLY A 337 23.60 -15.37 -0.81
C GLY A 337 24.20 -16.67 -1.36
N TYR A 338 24.44 -16.75 -2.67
CA TYR A 338 24.99 -17.96 -3.31
C TYR A 338 26.51 -18.00 -3.40
N PHE A 339 27.19 -16.85 -3.47
CA PHE A 339 28.64 -16.80 -3.70
C PHE A 339 29.47 -16.49 -2.44
N ILE A 340 28.85 -16.16 -1.30
CA ILE A 340 29.53 -15.92 -0.02
C ILE A 340 29.04 -16.91 1.03
N ASP A 341 29.97 -17.50 1.78
CA ASP A 341 29.64 -18.35 2.93
C ASP A 341 28.84 -17.56 3.98
N ASP A 342 27.71 -18.12 4.43
CA ASP A 342 26.73 -17.42 5.28
C ASP A 342 26.16 -16.12 4.67
N GLY A 343 26.29 -15.96 3.35
CA GLY A 343 25.86 -14.75 2.64
C GLY A 343 24.37 -14.45 2.80
N PHE A 344 23.51 -15.48 2.86
CA PHE A 344 22.07 -15.27 3.03
C PHE A 344 21.72 -14.55 4.35
N SER A 345 22.50 -14.77 5.41
CA SER A 345 22.29 -14.14 6.73
C SER A 345 22.48 -12.63 6.70
N TRP A 346 23.25 -12.10 5.75
CA TRP A 346 23.58 -10.67 5.64
C TRP A 346 22.98 -10.01 4.40
N SER A 347 22.72 -10.78 3.35
CA SER A 347 22.25 -10.30 2.05
C SER A 347 20.91 -9.54 2.11
N TRP A 348 20.07 -9.79 3.12
CA TRP A 348 18.80 -9.07 3.30
C TRP A 348 19.01 -7.57 3.57
N LEU A 349 20.20 -7.16 4.03
CA LEU A 349 20.55 -5.75 4.23
C LEU A 349 20.46 -4.92 2.94
N PHE A 350 20.62 -5.55 1.76
CA PHE A 350 20.47 -4.83 0.49
C PHE A 350 19.06 -4.29 0.27
N PHE A 351 18.03 -4.84 0.91
CA PHE A 351 16.68 -4.27 0.82
C PHE A 351 16.57 -2.89 1.46
N PHE A 352 17.52 -2.48 2.31
CA PHE A 352 17.60 -1.10 2.81
C PHE A 352 17.98 -0.09 1.73
N LEU A 353 18.53 -0.51 0.58
CA LEU A 353 18.76 0.38 -0.55
C LEU A 353 17.46 1.06 -1.00
N ILE A 354 16.31 0.39 -0.89
CA ILE A 354 15.01 0.94 -1.28
C ILE A 354 14.66 2.19 -0.46
N PRO A 355 14.53 2.13 0.89
CA PRO A 355 14.24 3.31 1.69
C PRO A 355 15.38 4.33 1.71
N ILE A 356 16.65 3.90 1.68
CA ILE A 356 17.80 4.83 1.67
C ILE A 356 17.76 5.71 0.41
N THR A 357 17.57 5.10 -0.76
CA THR A 357 17.55 5.84 -2.03
C THR A 357 16.33 6.75 -2.11
N ALA A 358 15.18 6.32 -1.58
CA ALA A 358 13.99 7.16 -1.48
C ALA A 358 14.25 8.42 -0.64
N ILE A 359 14.85 8.27 0.55
CA ILE A 359 15.18 9.40 1.44
C ILE A 359 16.15 10.38 0.77
N ILE A 360 17.17 9.86 0.07
CA ILE A 360 18.18 10.69 -0.61
C ILE A 360 17.54 11.49 -1.74
N THR A 361 16.66 10.87 -2.53
CA THR A 361 16.05 11.48 -3.72
C THR A 361 14.92 12.46 -3.34
N ASP A 362 14.07 12.11 -2.37
CA ASP A 362 13.04 13.04 -1.86
C ASP A 362 13.64 14.26 -1.13
N GLY A 363 14.86 14.11 -0.60
CA GLY A 363 15.60 15.19 0.04
C GLY A 363 16.23 16.19 -0.93
N SER A 364 16.50 15.80 -2.19
CA SER A 364 17.02 16.70 -3.22
C SER A 364 15.92 17.55 -3.87
N ASP A 365 14.74 16.98 -4.12
CA ASP A 365 13.64 17.71 -4.79
C ASP A 365 13.13 18.89 -3.94
N LYS A 366 13.14 18.76 -2.61
CA LYS A 366 12.77 19.85 -1.69
C LYS A 366 13.75 21.03 -1.69
N LYS A 367 15.02 20.80 -2.03
CA LYS A 367 16.03 21.87 -2.08
C LYS A 367 15.94 22.69 -3.37
N GLU A 368 15.45 22.11 -4.47
CA GLU A 368 15.24 22.84 -5.72
C GLU A 368 13.99 23.75 -5.64
N GLU A 369 12.92 23.33 -4.94
CA GLU A 369 11.74 24.19 -4.72
C GLU A 369 12.01 25.40 -3.81
N GLU A 370 12.93 25.32 -2.84
CA GLU A 370 13.27 26.46 -1.97
C GLU A 370 14.15 27.52 -2.67
N VAL A 371 14.97 27.13 -3.65
CA VAL A 371 15.90 28.05 -4.32
C VAL A 371 15.20 28.89 -5.41
N ASP A 372 14.13 28.37 -6.02
CA ASP A 372 13.41 29.07 -7.10
C ASP A 372 12.34 30.05 -6.59
N THR A 373 12.01 30.05 -5.30
CA THR A 373 11.02 30.97 -4.71
C THR A 373 11.61 32.26 -4.14
N ASP A 374 12.94 32.39 -4.11
CA ASP A 374 13.63 33.56 -3.55
C ASP A 374 14.13 34.57 -4.61
N VAL A 375 13.74 34.37 -5.88
CA VAL A 375 14.02 35.32 -6.98
C VAL A 375 12.77 35.57 -7.81
N GLU A 376 11.85 36.40 -7.31
CA GLU A 376 11.07 37.38 -8.09
C GLU A 376 10.30 38.36 -7.18
#